data_AF-A0A957T4M0-F1
#
_entry.id   AF-A0A957T4M0-F1
#
_cell.length_a   1.000
_cell.length_b   1.000
_cell.length_c   1.000
_cell.angle_alpha   90.00
_cell.angle_beta   90.00
_cell.angle_gamma   90.00
#
_symmetry.space_group_name_H-M   'P 1'
#
loop_
_entity.id
_entity.type
_entity.pdbx_description
1 polymer ?
#
loop_
_entity_poly.entity_id
_entity_poly.type
_entity_poly.pdbx_seq_one_letter_code
_entity_poly.pdbx_strand_id
1 'polypeptide(L)' 'MAVTTALGVTKIGQVAMMVQDVDRAVAFYRDVLELPFLFRFGDLAFLQCGE' A
#
# COMPACT_ATOMS: atom_id res chain seq x y z
N MET A 1 34.07 18.59 7.85
CA MET A 1 33.77 17.25 7.30
C MET A 1 32.29 17.22 6.95
N ALA A 2 31.94 16.93 5.69
CA ALA A 2 30.53 16.83 5.29
C ALA A 2 30.03 15.41 5.62
N VAL A 3 28.97 15.31 6.42
CA VAL A 3 28.27 14.03 6.63
C VAL A 3 27.49 13.75 5.35
N THR A 4 27.89 12.71 4.61
CA THR A 4 27.12 12.23 3.46
C THR A 4 25.97 11.39 4.00
N THR A 5 24.80 12.00 4.22
CA THR A 5 23.58 11.22 4.41
C THR A 5 23.35 10.45 3.12
N ALA A 6 23.50 9.12 3.17
CA ALA A 6 23.15 8.27 2.05
C ALA A 6 21.66 8.43 1.77
N LEU A 7 21.32 9.25 0.78
CA LEU A 7 19.97 9.35 0.24
C LEU A 7 19.73 8.07 -0.56
N GLY A 8 19.29 7.00 0.13
CA GLY A 8 19.01 5.70 -0.45
C GLY A 8 17.62 5.22 -0.07
N VAL A 9 16.93 4.61 -1.02
CA VAL A 9 15.69 3.87 -0.76
C VAL A 9 16.07 2.58 -0.01
N THR A 10 15.59 2.42 1.22
CA THR A 10 15.93 1.26 2.06
C THR A 10 14.87 0.16 2.01
N LYS A 11 13.61 0.51 1.72
CA LYS A 11 12.51 -0.43 1.54
C LYS A 11 11.41 0.17 0.65
N ILE A 12 10.54 -0.70 0.15
CA ILE A 12 9.28 -0.27 -0.46
C ILE A 12 8.39 0.28 0.66
N GLY A 13 8.00 1.55 0.55
CA GLY A 13 7.10 2.18 1.52
C GLY A 13 5.64 1.88 1.23
N GLN A 14 5.20 2.12 0.00
CA GLN A 14 3.83 1.88 -0.44
C GLN A 14 3.81 1.62 -1.95
N VAL A 15 2.88 0.77 -2.40
CA VAL A 15 2.62 0.53 -3.83
C VAL A 15 1.21 1.02 -4.15
N ALA A 16 1.11 1.99 -5.05
CA ALA A 16 -0.16 2.43 -5.61
C ALA A 16 -0.46 1.65 -6.88
N MET A 17 -1.63 1.02 -6.95
CA MET A 17 -2.07 0.23 -8.11
C MET A 17 -3.41 0.75 -8.62
N MET A 18 -3.50 0.97 -9.94
CA MET A 18 -4.78 1.26 -10.58
C MET A 18 -5.53 -0.05 -10.84
N VAL A 19 -6.79 -0.08 -10.44
CA VAL A 19 -7.70 -1.22 -10.62
C VAL A 19 -8.94 -0.78 -11.35
N GLN A 20 -9.57 -1.69 -12.09
CA GLN A 20 -10.83 -1.42 -12.80
C GLN A 20 -12.02 -1.30 -11.85
N ASP A 21 -11.98 -2.04 -10.73
CA ASP A 21 -13.05 -2.11 -9.75
C ASP A 21 -12.41 -2.23 -8.36
N VAL A 22 -12.63 -1.20 -7.54
CA VAL A 22 -12.03 -1.05 -6.21
C VAL A 22 -12.68 -2.01 -5.22
N ASP A 23 -14.00 -2.24 -5.32
CA ASP A 23 -14.72 -3.13 -4.42
C ASP A 23 -14.29 -4.58 -4.62
N ARG A 24 -14.15 -5.00 -5.88
CA ARG A 24 -13.62 -6.33 -6.22
C ARG A 24 -12.18 -6.50 -5.74
N ALA A 25 -11.35 -5.47 -5.89
CA ALA A 25 -9.97 -5.50 -5.42
C ALA A 25 -9.90 -5.61 -3.89
N VAL A 26 -10.68 -4.79 -3.16
CA VAL A 26 -10.74 -4.84 -1.70
C VAL A 26 -11.20 -6.20 -1.20
N ALA A 27 -12.24 -6.80 -1.78
CA ALA A 27 -12.69 -8.14 -1.39
C ALA A 27 -11.58 -9.18 -1.56
N PHE A 28 -10.82 -9.12 -2.67
CA PHE A 28 -9.68 -10.01 -2.86
C PHE A 28 -8.57 -9.78 -1.82
N TYR A 29 -8.07 -8.55 -1.69
CA TYR A 29 -6.93 -8.28 -0.81
C TYR A 29 -7.29 -8.40 0.68
N ARG A 30 -8.52 -8.05 1.08
CA ARG A 30 -8.97 -8.14 2.48
C ARG A 30 -9.49 -9.53 2.84
N ASP A 31 -10.28 -10.18 1.99
CA ASP A 31 -11.01 -11.40 2.39
C ASP A 31 -10.28 -12.67 1.94
N VAL A 32 -9.53 -12.64 0.83
CA VAL A 32 -8.78 -13.80 0.33
C VAL A 32 -7.34 -13.78 0.81
N LEU A 33 -6.68 -12.61 0.75
CA LEU A 33 -5.30 -12.45 1.22
C LEU A 33 -5.21 -11.97 2.68
N GLU A 34 -6.36 -11.71 3.31
CA GLU A 34 -6.45 -11.34 4.73
C GLU A 34 -5.61 -10.11 5.12
N LEU A 35 -5.37 -9.20 4.17
CA LEU A 35 -4.63 -7.96 4.44
C LEU A 35 -5.49 -7.00 5.27
N PRO A 36 -4.92 -6.34 6.31
CA PRO A 36 -5.63 -5.36 7.10
C PRO A 36 -6.12 -4.20 6.23
N PHE A 37 -7.44 -4.05 6.15
CA PHE A 37 -8.06 -2.89 5.53
C PHE A 37 -7.93 -1.69 6.48
N LEU A 38 -7.30 -0.62 6.01
CA LEU A 38 -7.06 0.57 6.83
C LEU A 38 -8.23 1.54 6.72
N PHE A 39 -8.49 2.03 5.50
CA PHE A 39 -9.60 2.94 5.22
C PHE A 39 -9.86 3.05 3.71
N ARG A 40 -10.98 3.68 3.37
CA ARG A 40 -11.35 4.05 2.00
C ARG A 40 -11.61 5.54 1.92
N PHE A 41 -11.25 6.12 0.78
CA PHE A 41 -11.56 7.50 0.43
C PHE A 41 -11.96 7.59 -1.05
N GLY A 42 -13.26 7.77 -1.32
CA GLY A 42 -13.79 7.73 -2.69
C GLY A 42 -13.48 6.39 -3.37
N ASP A 43 -12.80 6.45 -4.52
CA ASP A 43 -12.35 5.29 -5.31
C ASP A 43 -10.94 4.79 -4.92
N LEU A 44 -10.42 5.19 -3.75
CA LEU A 44 -9.15 4.71 -3.22
C LEU A 44 -9.37 3.84 -1.99
N ALA A 45 -8.74 2.67 -1.96
CA ALA A 45 -8.71 1.79 -0.80
C ALA A 45 -7.27 1.55 -0.35
N PHE A 46 -7.04 1.67 0.95
CA PHE A 46 -5.73 1.49 1.57
C PHE A 46 -5.74 0.22 2.41
N LEU A 47 -4.77 -0.65 2.14
CA LEU A 47 -4.53 -1.89 2.88
C LEU A 47 -3.08 -1.93 3.35
N GLN A 48 -2.84 -2.55 4.50
CA GLN A 48 -1.50 -2.74 5.02
C GLN A 48 -0.89 -4.03 4.48
N CYS A 49 0.32 -3.95 3.94
CA CYS A 49 1.09 -5.11 3.49
C CYS A 49 2.54 -4.96 3.97
N GLY A 50 2.88 -5.66 5.05
CA GLY A 50 4.16 -5.52 5.74
C GLY A 50 4.11 -4.55 6.93
N GLU A 51 5.30 -4.13 7.38
CA GLU A 51 5.52 -3.25 8.54
C GLU A 51 5.87 -1.81 8.15
#